data_AF-A0AAV0XTH6-F1
#
_entry.id   AF-A0AAV0XTH6-F1
#
_cell.length_a   1.000
_cell.length_b   1.000
_cell.length_c   1.000
_cell.angle_alpha   90.00
_cell.angle_beta   90.00
_cell.angle_gamma   90.00
#
_symmetry.space_group_name_H-M   'P 1'
#
loop_
_entity.id
_entity.type
_entity.pdbx_description
1 polymer ?
#
loop_
_entity_poly.entity_id
_entity_poly.type
_entity_poly.pdbx_seq_one_letter_code
_entity_poly.pdbx_strand_id
1 'polypeptide(L)'
;MLLFDAVAKASILKIKGHSGYSSCTKCTQEGEYFDHVVFPDIHFTKRTDDDFLNQSDPDHHHTILQRIPNLGLVTDVPLDYMHLICLGVVKKLLVNTWCYGRPPHKL
;
A
#
# COMPACT_ATOMS: atom_id res chain seq x y z
N MET A 1 -14.50 4.50 -7.02
CA MET A 1 -13.84 3.84 -5.87
C MET A 1 -13.93 2.31 -5.93
N LEU A 2 -12.78 1.64 -6.02
CA LEU A 2 -12.62 0.17 -6.02
C LEU A 2 -11.79 -0.27 -4.81
N LEU A 3 -12.33 -1.15 -3.98
CA LEU A 3 -11.72 -1.54 -2.70
C LEU A 3 -11.14 -2.95 -2.80
N PHE A 4 -9.83 -3.06 -2.58
CA PHE A 4 -9.07 -4.30 -2.67
C PHE A 4 -8.07 -4.39 -1.52
N ASP A 5 -7.84 -5.60 -1.02
CA ASP A 5 -6.68 -5.87 -0.17
C ASP A 5 -5.37 -5.61 -0.94
N ALA A 6 -4.25 -5.66 -0.23
CA ALA A 6 -2.96 -5.31 -0.81
C ALA A 6 -2.51 -6.26 -1.94
N VAL A 7 -2.88 -7.55 -1.89
CA VAL A 7 -2.46 -8.56 -2.88
C VAL A 7 -3.31 -8.46 -4.13
N ALA A 8 -4.63 -8.40 -3.98
CA ALA A 8 -5.58 -8.23 -5.07
C ALA A 8 -5.32 -6.89 -5.80
N LYS A 9 -5.05 -5.82 -5.05
CA LYS A 9 -4.66 -4.53 -5.62
C LYS A 9 -3.43 -4.66 -6.51
N ALA A 10 -2.37 -5.28 -6.01
CA ALA A 10 -1.13 -5.43 -6.77
C ALA A 10 -1.33 -6.23 -8.07
N SER A 11 -2.10 -7.31 -8.00
CA SER A 11 -2.41 -8.16 -9.15
C SER A 11 -3.24 -7.43 -10.22
N ILE A 12 -4.30 -6.74 -9.80
CA ILE A 12 -5.24 -6.06 -10.70
C ILE A 12 -4.61 -4.82 -11.33
N LEU A 13 -3.88 -4.02 -10.54
CA LEU A 13 -3.19 -2.83 -11.04
C LEU A 13 -1.89 -3.14 -11.76
N LYS A 14 -1.35 -4.37 -11.65
CA LYS A 14 -0.06 -4.78 -12.23
C LYS A 14 1.10 -3.92 -11.72
N ILE A 15 1.16 -3.78 -10.40
CA ILE A 15 2.19 -3.03 -9.66
C ILE A 15 2.97 -3.97 -8.73
N LYS A 16 4.07 -3.47 -8.14
CA LYS A 16 4.84 -4.18 -7.11
C LYS A 16 3.95 -4.56 -5.92
N GLY A 17 4.13 -5.79 -5.45
CA GLY A 17 3.44 -6.32 -4.26
C GLY A 17 3.85 -5.61 -2.97
N HIS A 18 3.01 -5.70 -1.94
CA HIS A 18 3.12 -4.95 -0.67
C HIS A 18 4.41 -5.13 0.14
N SER A 19 5.27 -6.10 -0.20
CA SER A 19 6.58 -6.31 0.43
C SER A 19 7.75 -5.76 -0.40
N GLY A 20 7.49 -5.12 -1.55
CA GLY A 20 8.51 -4.57 -2.42
C GLY A 20 8.94 -3.16 -2.03
N TYR A 21 10.17 -2.78 -2.39
CA TYR A 21 10.71 -1.44 -2.14
C TYR A 21 9.93 -0.32 -2.85
N SER A 22 9.51 -0.51 -4.11
CA SER A 22 8.63 0.43 -4.83
C SER A 22 7.13 0.06 -4.72
N SER A 23 6.68 -0.40 -3.54
CA SER A 23 5.29 -0.89 -3.37
C SER A 23 4.27 0.16 -2.93
N CYS A 24 4.71 1.37 -2.59
CA CYS A 24 3.81 2.46 -2.19
C CYS A 24 2.92 2.88 -3.37
N THR A 25 1.61 2.67 -3.24
CA THR A 25 0.63 3.05 -4.29
C THR A 25 0.26 4.54 -4.29
N LYS A 26 0.76 5.30 -3.31
CA LYS A 26 0.38 6.71 -3.10
C LYS A 26 1.56 7.68 -3.23
N CYS A 27 2.77 7.16 -3.21
CA CYS A 27 4.01 7.93 -3.17
C CYS A 27 5.08 7.26 -4.03
N THR A 28 6.02 8.05 -4.53
CA THR A 28 7.13 7.57 -5.38
C THR A 28 8.38 7.23 -4.57
N GLN A 29 8.31 7.27 -3.24
CA GLN A 29 9.44 6.95 -2.38
C GLN A 29 9.82 5.47 -2.53
N GLU A 30 11.13 5.22 -2.59
CA GLU A 30 11.68 3.89 -2.44
C GLU A 30 11.71 3.51 -0.96
N GLY A 31 11.14 2.37 -0.62
CA GLY A 31 11.08 1.91 0.76
C GLY A 31 12.45 1.50 1.30
N GLU A 32 12.55 1.47 2.62
CA GLU A 32 13.72 1.00 3.36
C GLU A 32 13.39 -0.28 4.12
N TYR A 33 14.37 -1.19 4.27
CA TYR A 33 14.15 -2.45 4.99
C TYR A 33 14.51 -2.34 6.47
N PHE A 34 13.51 -2.49 7.34
CA PHE A 34 13.65 -2.58 8.80
C PHE A 34 12.80 -3.75 9.32
N ASP A 35 13.30 -4.99 9.17
CA ASP A 35 12.57 -6.27 9.29
C ASP A 35 11.42 -6.47 8.29
N HIS A 36 10.90 -5.37 7.77
CA HIS A 36 9.88 -5.24 6.74
C HIS A 36 10.13 -3.93 5.99
N VAL A 37 9.58 -3.80 4.78
CA VAL A 37 9.71 -2.56 4.01
C VAL A 37 8.84 -1.47 4.64
N VAL A 38 9.44 -0.30 4.88
CA VAL A 38 8.77 0.90 5.42
C VAL A 38 9.07 2.12 4.55
N PHE A 39 8.25 3.16 4.71
CA PHE A 39 8.28 4.39 3.93
C PHE A 39 8.39 5.59 4.89
N PRO A 40 9.60 5.93 5.39
CA PRO A 40 9.76 6.82 6.53
C PRO A 40 9.73 8.31 6.20
N ASP A 41 10.13 8.75 4.99
CA ASP A 41 10.16 10.20 4.75
C ASP A 41 8.75 10.79 4.71
N ILE A 42 8.64 11.95 5.34
CA ILE A 42 7.45 12.79 5.34
C ILE A 42 7.37 13.71 4.12
N HIS A 43 8.50 13.97 3.46
CA HIS A 43 8.60 14.80 2.27
C HIS A 43 8.73 13.90 1.05
N PHE A 44 7.60 13.57 0.44
CA PHE A 44 7.54 12.67 -0.70
C PHE A 44 6.67 13.25 -1.81
N THR A 45 6.94 12.80 -3.03
CA THR A 45 6.09 13.07 -4.18
C THR A 45 4.93 12.09 -4.21
N LYS A 46 3.71 12.61 -4.33
CA LYS A 46 2.50 11.79 -4.48
C LYS A 46 2.43 11.24 -5.90
N ARG A 47 2.02 9.99 -6.04
CA ARG A 47 1.66 9.44 -7.35
C ARG A 47 0.36 10.09 -7.82
N THR A 48 0.26 10.33 -9.12
CA THR A 48 -0.94 10.82 -9.79
C THR A 48 -1.51 9.76 -10.73
N ASP A 49 -2.77 9.94 -11.15
CA ASP A 49 -3.36 9.07 -12.18
C ASP A 49 -2.60 9.19 -13.51
N ASP A 50 -2.12 10.40 -13.84
CA ASP A 50 -1.29 10.66 -15.03
C ASP A 50 0.05 9.91 -14.98
N ASP A 51 0.72 9.89 -13.83
CA ASP A 51 1.95 9.10 -13.63
C ASP A 51 1.73 7.62 -13.96
N PHE A 52 0.59 7.09 -13.51
CA PHE A 52 0.23 5.70 -13.72
C PHE A 52 -0.07 5.39 -15.20
N LEU A 53 -0.78 6.29 -15.88
CA LEU A 53 -1.11 6.15 -17.30
C LEU A 53 0.14 6.26 -18.18
N ASN A 54 1.05 7.18 -17.83
CA ASN A 54 2.30 7.41 -18.56
C ASN A 54 3.41 6.39 -18.22
N GLN A 55 3.17 5.48 -17.27
CA GLN A 55 4.17 4.53 -16.76
C GLN A 55 5.48 5.20 -16.35
N SER A 56 5.37 6.28 -15.57
CA SER A 56 6.56 6.97 -15.05
C SER A 56 7.36 6.10 -14.08
N ASP A 57 6.75 5.06 -13.52
CA ASP A 57 7.42 4.03 -12.72
C ASP A 57 7.71 2.79 -13.58
N PRO A 58 8.99 2.40 -13.75
CA PRO A 58 9.37 1.23 -14.54
C PRO A 58 8.87 -0.10 -13.96
N ASP A 59 8.54 -0.14 -12.67
CA ASP A 59 7.99 -1.32 -12.00
C ASP A 59 6.47 -1.46 -12.17
N HIS A 60 5.80 -0.47 -12.78
CA HIS A 60 4.38 -0.52 -13.10
C HIS A 60 4.16 -1.03 -14.52
N HIS A 61 3.20 -1.95 -14.69
CA HIS A 61 2.85 -2.48 -16.01
C HIS A 61 1.44 -2.08 -16.44
N HIS A 62 1.11 -2.31 -17.71
CA HIS A 62 -0.22 -2.05 -18.25
C HIS A 62 -1.26 -2.99 -17.63
N THR A 63 -2.34 -2.39 -17.12
CA THR A 63 -3.55 -3.10 -16.70
C THR A 63 -4.71 -2.77 -17.63
N ILE A 64 -5.63 -3.72 -17.82
CA ILE A 64 -6.86 -3.51 -18.59
C ILE A 64 -7.72 -2.37 -18.03
N LEU A 65 -7.58 -2.06 -16.73
CA LEU A 65 -8.32 -0.98 -16.09
C LEU A 65 -7.98 0.41 -16.66
N GLN A 66 -6.82 0.59 -17.30
CA GLN A 66 -6.46 1.83 -18.00
C GLN A 66 -7.43 2.17 -19.15
N ARG A 67 -8.19 1.19 -19.65
CA ARG A 67 -9.16 1.39 -20.74
C ARG A 67 -10.52 1.90 -20.25
N ILE A 68 -10.75 1.93 -18.94
CA ILE A 68 -12.02 2.39 -18.37
C ILE A 68 -11.97 3.92 -18.29
N PRO A 69 -12.82 4.64 -19.02
CA PRO A 69 -12.82 6.10 -19.01
C PRO A 69 -13.20 6.62 -17.61
N ASN A 70 -12.55 7.70 -17.19
CA ASN A 70 -12.78 8.40 -15.91
C ASN A 70 -12.53 7.53 -14.65
N LEU A 71 -11.70 6.48 -14.74
CA LEU A 71 -11.26 5.70 -13.59
C LEU A 71 -9.82 6.09 -13.20
N GLY A 72 -9.65 6.70 -12.02
CA GLY A 72 -8.33 7.04 -11.50
C GLY A 72 -7.66 5.85 -10.81
N LEU A 73 -6.62 5.25 -11.42
CA LEU A 73 -5.99 4.05 -10.86
C LEU A 73 -5.18 4.31 -9.57
N VAL A 74 -4.86 5.57 -9.29
CA VAL A 74 -4.30 6.02 -8.01
C VAL A 74 -5.39 6.59 -7.11
N THR A 75 -6.27 7.45 -7.62
CA THR A 75 -7.26 8.15 -6.79
C THR A 75 -8.47 7.29 -6.41
N ASP A 76 -8.99 6.47 -7.31
CA ASP A 76 -10.15 5.60 -7.07
C ASP A 76 -9.83 4.28 -6.35
N VAL A 77 -8.56 3.94 -6.17
CA VAL A 77 -8.14 2.71 -5.49
C VAL A 77 -7.53 3.04 -4.12
N PRO A 78 -8.33 3.23 -3.05
CA PRO A 78 -7.85 3.59 -1.73
C PRO A 78 -7.07 2.46 -1.05
N LEU A 79 -6.28 2.80 -0.03
CA LEU A 79 -5.68 1.83 0.87
C LEU A 79 -6.78 1.17 1.73
N ASP A 80 -6.75 -0.16 1.85
CA ASP A 80 -7.80 -0.90 2.57
C ASP A 80 -7.63 -0.76 4.09
N TYR A 81 -8.52 0.02 4.69
CA TYR A 81 -8.56 0.28 6.12
C TYR A 81 -8.70 -1.00 6.96
N MET A 82 -9.49 -1.98 6.52
CA MET A 82 -9.75 -3.18 7.31
C MET A 82 -8.48 -4.00 7.49
N HIS A 83 -7.77 -4.29 6.40
CA HIS A 83 -6.55 -5.09 6.47
C HIS A 83 -5.36 -4.30 7.03
N LEU A 84 -5.22 -3.02 6.71
CA LEU A 84 -4.08 -2.22 7.17
C LEU A 84 -4.22 -1.81 8.63
N ILE A 85 -5.37 -1.24 9.02
CA ILE A 85 -5.55 -0.65 10.34
C ILE A 85 -6.17 -1.65 11.30
N CYS A 86 -7.35 -2.21 11.01
CA CYS A 86 -8.04 -3.08 11.96
C CYS A 86 -7.28 -4.40 12.20
N LEU A 87 -6.94 -5.11 11.12
CA LEU A 87 -6.27 -6.41 11.20
C LEU A 87 -4.75 -6.30 11.30
N GLY A 88 -4.14 -5.26 10.73
CA GLY A 88 -2.70 -5.02 10.77
C GLY A 88 -2.25 -4.39 12.08
N VAL A 89 -2.69 -3.16 12.35
CA VAL A 89 -2.22 -2.38 13.51
C VAL A 89 -2.99 -2.72 14.78
N VAL A 90 -4.31 -2.60 14.77
CA VAL A 90 -5.14 -2.72 15.99
C VAL A 90 -5.04 -4.12 16.56
N LYS A 91 -5.17 -5.16 15.74
CA LYS A 91 -4.99 -6.55 16.17
C LYS A 91 -3.60 -6.78 16.78
N LYS A 92 -2.53 -6.24 16.17
CA LYS A 92 -1.16 -6.39 16.68
C LYS A 92 -1.03 -5.75 18.06
N LEU A 93 -1.52 -4.52 18.24
CA LEU A 93 -1.47 -3.82 19.52
C LEU A 93 -2.31 -4.54 20.59
N LEU A 94 -3.60 -4.75 20.33
CA LEU A 94 -4.52 -5.32 21.32
C LEU A 94 -4.16 -6.77 21.67
N VAL A 95 -4.04 -7.63 20.66
CA VAL A 95 -3.88 -9.07 20.89
C VAL A 95 -2.43 -9.41 21.17
N ASN A 96 -1.52 -9.05 20.26
CA ASN A 96 -0.14 -9.55 20.29
C ASN A 96 0.75 -8.77 21.27
N THR A 97 0.41 -7.52 21.61
CA THR A 97 1.22 -6.69 22.53
C THR A 97 0.57 -6.60 23.91
N TRP A 98 -0.70 -6.17 24.00
CA TRP A 98 -1.32 -5.85 25.29
C TRP A 98 -1.94 -7.04 26.00
N CYS A 99 -2.75 -7.86 25.33
CA CYS A 99 -3.44 -8.99 25.98
C CYS A 99 -2.53 -10.22 26.16
N TYR A 100 -1.78 -10.58 25.11
CA TYR A 100 -0.99 -11.82 25.07
C TYR A 100 0.51 -11.59 24.86
N GLY A 101 0.96 -10.33 24.85
CA GLY A 101 2.37 -9.98 24.68
C GLY A 101 3.23 -10.27 25.91
N ARG A 102 4.52 -9.92 25.80
CA ARG A 102 5.48 -10.05 26.91
C ARG A 102 5.51 -8.74 27.73
N PRO A 103 5.73 -8.80 29.06
CA PRO A 103 6.02 -7.60 29.85
C PRO A 103 7.21 -6.81 29.26
N PRO A 104 7.26 -5.47 29.41
CA PRO A 104 6.45 -4.62 30.29
C PRO A 104 5.17 -4.06 29.64
N HIS A 105 4.94 -4.31 28.35
CA HIS A 105 3.85 -3.67 27.59
C HIS A 105 2.52 -4.45 27.63
N LYS A 106 2.52 -5.62 28.28
CA LYS A 106 1.31 -6.42 28.54
C LYS A 106 0.48 -5.74 29.64
N LEU A 107 -0.83 -5.61 29.41
CA LEU A 107 -1.81 -5.13 30.40
C LEU A 107 -2.13 -6.21 31.44
#